data_AF-A0A0W8CEV2-F1
#
_entry.id   AF-A0A0W8CEV2-F1
#
_cell.length_a   1.000
_cell.length_b   1.000
_cell.length_c   1.000
_cell.angle_alpha   90.00
_cell.angle_beta   90.00
_cell.angle_gamma   90.00
#
_symmetry.space_group_name_H-M   'P 1'
#
loop_
_entity.id
_entity.type
_entity.pdbx_description
1 polymer ?
#
loop_
_entity_poly.entity_id
_entity_poly.type
_entity_poly.pdbx_seq_one_letter_code
_entity_poly.pdbx_strand_id
1 'polypeptide(L)'
;MASPVQALLLDMDGVLAEVSQSYRQAIIDTARHFGVSLVRPSVGELSCEMITHFFESFASAARLTLHVDVLRGRNDHHRAEASFKALAVALRTAVKHDATAGVPSTKGVLA
;
A
#
# COMPACT_ATOMS: atom_id res chain seq x y z
N MET A 1 -5.40 -18.09 15.88
CA MET A 1 -4.96 -16.76 16.37
C MET A 1 -4.76 -15.87 15.16
N ALA A 2 -5.55 -14.81 14.99
CA ALA A 2 -5.42 -13.91 13.85
C ALA A 2 -4.09 -13.16 13.96
N SER A 3 -3.25 -13.28 12.93
CA SER A 3 -2.00 -12.52 12.82
C SER A 3 -2.30 -11.02 12.93
N PRO A 4 -1.49 -10.22 13.64
CA PRO A 4 -1.71 -8.79 13.73
C PRO A 4 -1.66 -8.17 12.33
N VAL A 5 -2.53 -7.20 12.08
CA VAL A 5 -2.47 -6.33 10.89
C VAL A 5 -1.05 -5.79 10.81
N GLN A 6 -0.27 -6.23 9.82
CA GLN A 6 1.10 -5.76 9.64
C GLN A 6 1.04 -4.43 8.87
N ALA A 7 1.14 -3.33 9.60
CA ALA A 7 1.48 -2.03 9.05
C ALA A 7 3.01 -1.99 8.86
N LEU A 8 3.44 -1.75 7.62
CA LEU A 8 4.85 -1.53 7.33
C LEU A 8 5.12 -0.02 7.27
N LEU A 9 5.97 0.46 8.19
CA LEU A 9 6.44 1.83 8.25
C LEU A 9 7.83 1.94 7.61
N LEU A 10 7.96 2.74 6.55
CA LEU A 10 9.26 3.08 5.95
C LEU A 10 9.57 4.57 6.15
N ASP A 11 10.76 4.89 6.65
CA ASP A 11 11.27 6.27 6.80
C ASP A 11 12.31 6.58 5.71
N MET A 12 12.14 7.67 4.97
CA MET A 12 13.13 8.19 4.03
C MET A 12 13.26 9.70 4.22
N ASP A 13 14.41 10.17 4.74
CA ASP A 13 14.68 11.59 5.00
C ASP A 13 13.56 12.33 5.74
N GLY A 14 12.92 11.66 6.70
CA GLY A 14 11.80 12.19 7.47
C GLY A 14 10.44 12.05 6.78
N VAL A 15 10.32 11.25 5.72
CA VAL A 15 9.07 10.80 5.11
C VAL A 15 8.71 9.43 5.67
N LEU A 16 7.63 9.34 6.45
CA LEU A 16 7.12 8.05 6.91
C LEU A 16 5.96 7.61 6.02
N ALA A 17 6.04 6.40 5.46
CA ALA A 17 4.95 5.80 4.69
C ALA A 17 4.38 4.57 5.43
N GLU A 18 3.06 4.51 5.62
CA GLU A 18 2.35 3.35 6.17
C GLU A 18 1.68 2.58 5.03
N VAL A 19 1.97 1.27 4.95
CA VAL A 19 1.26 0.34 4.05
C VAL A 19 0.70 -0.81 4.86
N SER A 20 -0.63 -0.95 4.83
CA SER A 20 -1.35 -2.03 5.51
C SER A 20 -1.62 -3.20 4.57
N GLN A 21 -1.31 -4.41 5.03
CA GLN A 21 -1.56 -5.66 4.30
C GLN A 21 -2.78 -6.36 4.89
N SER A 22 -3.98 -6.08 4.38
CA SER A 22 -5.19 -6.73 4.87
C SER A 22 -5.65 -7.84 3.92
N TYR A 23 -5.55 -9.09 4.37
CA TYR A 23 -6.11 -10.28 3.69
C TYR A 23 -7.62 -10.46 3.94
N ARG A 24 -8.38 -9.39 4.15
CA ARG A 24 -9.76 -9.51 4.60
C ARG A 24 -10.76 -9.10 3.52
N GLN A 25 -11.34 -10.11 2.86
CA GLN A 25 -12.59 -10.06 2.08
C GLN A 25 -13.83 -9.72 2.95
N ALA A 26 -13.66 -9.02 4.06
CA ALA A 26 -14.71 -8.54 4.95
C ALA A 26 -14.48 -7.08 5.38
N ILE A 27 -13.81 -6.31 4.54
CA ILE A 27 -14.07 -4.87 4.41
C ILE A 27 -14.86 -4.72 3.12
N ILE A 28 -16.14 -5.09 3.22
CA ILE A 28 -17.14 -4.92 2.16
C ILE A 28 -17.24 -3.40 1.92
N ASP A 29 -16.85 -2.94 0.73
CA ASP A 29 -17.03 -1.59 0.20
C ASP A 29 -16.39 -0.37 0.90
N THR A 30 -15.36 -0.51 1.75
CA THR A 30 -14.73 0.70 2.33
C THR A 30 -13.29 0.51 2.82
N ALA A 31 -12.30 0.69 1.95
CA ALA A 31 -11.10 1.49 2.26
C ALA A 31 -10.09 1.47 1.10
N ARG A 32 -10.39 2.19 0.02
CA ARG A 32 -9.34 2.78 -0.80
C ARG A 32 -8.91 4.04 -0.07
N HIS A 33 -7.84 3.96 0.72
CA HIS A 33 -7.27 5.13 1.37
C HIS A 33 -5.88 5.39 0.80
N PHE A 34 -5.76 6.51 0.11
CA PHE A 34 -4.53 6.96 -0.51
C PHE A 34 -4.20 8.35 0.05
N GLY A 35 -3.62 8.42 1.24
CA GLY A 35 -3.14 9.64 1.88
C GLY A 35 -1.84 10.18 1.28
N VAL A 36 -1.61 10.00 -0.03
CA VAL A 36 -0.44 10.53 -0.74
C VAL A 36 -0.75 11.95 -1.19
N SER A 37 -0.62 12.90 -0.27
CA SER A 37 -0.79 14.33 -0.59
C SER A 37 0.49 14.87 -1.24
N LEU A 38 0.39 15.32 -2.49
CA LEU A 38 1.49 15.94 -3.24
C LEU A 38 1.09 17.37 -3.60
N VAL A 39 2.00 18.34 -3.45
CA VAL A 39 1.69 19.77 -3.61
C VAL A 39 2.08 20.28 -5.00
N ARG A 40 3.16 19.73 -5.56
CA ARG A 40 3.65 20.06 -6.91
C ARG A 40 2.70 19.54 -7.98
N PRO A 41 2.65 20.19 -9.15
CA PRO A 41 1.91 19.67 -10.29
C PRO A 41 2.55 18.40 -10.87
N SER A 42 3.89 18.30 -10.81
CA SER A 42 4.62 17.14 -11.33
C SER A 42 5.93 16.86 -10.57
N VAL A 43 6.35 15.60 -10.67
CA VAL A 43 7.70 15.11 -10.33
C VAL A 43 8.36 14.65 -11.62
N GLY A 44 9.27 15.47 -12.17
CA GLY A 44 9.79 15.24 -13.52
C GLY A 44 8.67 15.40 -14.55
N GLU A 45 8.50 14.40 -15.40
CA GLU A 45 7.44 14.35 -16.43
C GLU A 45 6.12 13.73 -15.92
N LEU A 46 6.12 13.16 -14.70
CA LEU A 46 4.94 12.52 -14.14
C LEU A 46 4.06 13.54 -13.39
N SER A 47 2.81 13.70 -13.81
CA SER A 47 1.81 14.48 -13.06
C SER A 47 1.61 13.86 -11.67
N CYS A 48 1.59 14.68 -10.62
CA CYS A 48 1.46 14.19 -9.25
C CYS A 48 0.11 13.48 -9.01
N GLU A 49 -0.95 13.87 -9.71
CA GLU A 49 -2.25 13.20 -9.63
C GLU A 49 -2.18 11.73 -10.09
N MET A 50 -1.27 11.43 -11.03
CA MET A 50 -1.09 10.09 -11.57
C MET A 50 -0.45 9.13 -10.56
N ILE A 51 0.21 9.65 -9.52
CA ILE A 51 0.77 8.82 -8.45
C ILE A 51 -0.37 8.21 -7.62
N THR A 52 -1.35 9.01 -7.23
CA THR A 52 -2.54 8.50 -6.52
C THR A 52 -3.36 7.58 -7.41
N HIS A 53 -3.60 7.97 -8.67
CA HIS A 53 -4.30 7.12 -9.63
C HIS A 53 -3.60 5.79 -9.92
N PHE A 54 -2.25 5.76 -9.87
CA PHE A 54 -1.51 4.51 -9.98
C PHE A 54 -1.90 3.55 -8.86
N PHE A 55 -1.90 3.98 -7.59
CA PHE A 55 -2.22 3.10 -6.47
C PHE A 55 -3.68 2.62 -6.51
N GLU A 56 -4.60 3.50 -6.91
CA GLU A 56 -6.01 3.15 -7.16
C GLU A 56 -6.15 2.06 -8.22
N SER A 57 -5.54 2.29 -9.39
CA SER A 57 -5.62 1.38 -10.53
C SER A 57 -4.92 0.06 -10.24
N PHE A 58 -3.76 0.12 -9.61
CA PHE A 58 -2.98 -1.05 -9.22
C PHE A 58 -3.75 -1.94 -8.25
N ALA A 59 -4.31 -1.37 -7.18
CA ALA A 59 -5.09 -2.12 -6.20
C ALA A 59 -6.32 -2.80 -6.84
N SER A 60 -7.02 -2.07 -7.72
CA SER A 60 -8.17 -2.57 -8.46
C SER A 60 -7.80 -3.73 -9.38
N ALA A 61 -6.78 -3.55 -10.23
CA ALA A 61 -6.35 -4.54 -11.22
C ALA A 61 -5.74 -5.79 -10.56
N ALA A 62 -4.96 -5.61 -9.49
CA ALA A 62 -4.34 -6.71 -8.75
C ALA A 62 -5.32 -7.40 -7.76
N ARG A 63 -6.55 -6.90 -7.66
CA ARG A 63 -7.61 -7.44 -6.77
C ARG A 63 -7.14 -7.56 -5.32
N LEU A 64 -6.47 -6.52 -4.83
CA LEU A 64 -5.97 -6.44 -3.47
C LEU A 64 -6.51 -5.20 -2.75
N THR A 65 -6.57 -5.26 -1.43
CA THR A 65 -6.81 -4.09 -0.59
C THR A 65 -5.47 -3.42 -0.30
N LEU A 66 -5.34 -2.14 -0.68
CA LEU A 66 -4.13 -1.36 -0.49
C LEU A 66 -4.46 -0.06 0.22
N HIS A 67 -3.66 0.24 1.24
CA HIS A 67 -3.62 1.53 1.91
C HIS A 67 -2.21 2.09 1.76
N VAL A 68 -2.11 3.35 1.37
CA VAL A 68 -0.82 4.04 1.24
C VAL A 68 -0.96 5.43 1.83
N ASP A 69 -0.28 5.66 2.94
CA ASP A 69 -0.28 6.96 3.62
C ASP A 69 1.12 7.50 3.75
N VAL A 70 1.29 8.77 3.39
CA VAL A 70 2.51 9.51 3.64
C VAL A 70 2.29 10.37 4.88
N LEU A 71 2.75 9.90 6.04
CA LEU A 71 2.52 10.54 7.33
C LEU A 71 3.21 11.92 7.43
N ARG A 72 4.35 12.09 6.75
CA ARG A 72 5.13 13.35 6.75
C ARG A 72 6.06 13.41 5.55
N GLY A 73 6.62 14.59 5.28
CA GLY A 73 7.57 14.84 4.20
C GLY A 73 7.43 16.26 3.67
N ARG A 74 8.45 16.84 3.04
CA ARG A 74 8.35 18.17 2.42
C ARG A 74 8.57 18.16 0.91
N ASN A 75 9.23 17.12 0.39
CA ASN A 75 9.56 16.99 -1.02
C ASN A 75 8.70 15.91 -1.66
N ASP A 76 7.92 16.27 -2.69
CA ASP A 76 6.99 15.36 -3.36
C ASP A 76 7.68 14.20 -4.08
N HIS A 77 8.92 14.36 -4.56
CA HIS A 77 9.70 13.25 -5.10
C HIS A 77 9.94 12.19 -4.02
N HIS A 78 10.36 12.63 -2.82
CA HIS A 78 10.63 11.72 -1.71
C HIS A 78 9.34 11.09 -1.18
N ARG A 79 8.22 11.85 -1.13
CA ARG A 79 6.90 11.33 -0.76
C ARG A 79 6.44 10.23 -1.73
N ALA A 80 6.58 10.46 -3.03
CA ALA A 80 6.26 9.48 -4.05
C ALA A 80 7.14 8.23 -3.92
N GLU A 81 8.46 8.42 -3.91
CA GLU A 81 9.44 7.34 -3.81
C GLU A 81 9.24 6.48 -2.56
N ALA A 82 9.03 7.11 -1.39
CA ALA A 82 8.75 6.40 -0.14
C ALA A 82 7.48 5.54 -0.24
N SER A 83 6.42 6.05 -0.88
CA SER A 83 5.18 5.32 -1.11
C SER A 83 5.40 4.06 -1.96
N PHE A 84 6.14 4.18 -3.06
CA PHE A 84 6.47 3.03 -3.93
C PHE A 84 7.39 2.02 -3.25
N LYS A 85 8.40 2.47 -2.48
CA LYS A 85 9.26 1.58 -1.69
C LYS A 85 8.47 0.83 -0.63
N ALA A 86 7.53 1.50 0.04
CA ALA A 86 6.68 0.88 1.05
C ALA A 86 5.78 -0.18 0.43
N LEU A 87 5.19 0.11 -0.74
CA LEU A 87 4.44 -0.88 -1.51
C LEU A 87 5.32 -2.10 -1.85
N ALA A 88 6.55 -1.91 -2.34
CA ALA A 88 7.43 -3.00 -2.74
C ALA A 88 7.77 -3.94 -1.57
N VAL A 89 8.12 -3.39 -0.40
CA VAL A 89 8.47 -4.19 0.78
C VAL A 89 7.23 -4.89 1.36
N ALA A 90 6.08 -4.22 1.35
CA ALA A 90 4.82 -4.83 1.70
C ALA A 90 4.54 -6.02 0.77
N LEU A 91 4.48 -5.81 -0.54
CA LEU A 91 4.20 -6.88 -1.52
C LEU A 91 5.15 -8.06 -1.36
N ARG A 92 6.45 -7.82 -1.18
CA ARG A 92 7.44 -8.88 -0.92
C ARG A 92 7.05 -9.77 0.27
N THR A 93 6.52 -9.18 1.32
CA THR A 93 6.07 -9.91 2.51
C THR A 93 4.77 -10.67 2.23
N ALA A 94 3.81 -10.03 1.56
CA ALA A 94 2.50 -10.62 1.27
C ALA A 94 2.53 -11.76 0.24
N VAL A 95 3.43 -11.71 -0.74
CA VAL A 95 3.53 -12.74 -1.79
C VAL A 95 4.49 -13.86 -1.42
N LYS A 96 5.09 -13.81 -0.22
CA LYS A 96 6.01 -14.85 0.25
C LYS A 96 5.25 -16.18 0.37
N HIS A 97 5.69 -17.17 -0.40
CA HIS A 97 5.13 -18.51 -0.32
C HIS A 97 5.46 -19.16 1.03
N ASP A 98 4.45 -19.67 1.71
CA ASP A 98 4.56 -20.48 2.92
C ASP A 98 3.90 -21.84 2.66
N ALA A 99 4.72 -22.89 2.52
CA ALA A 99 4.24 -24.24 2.21
C ALA A 99 3.43 -24.88 3.34
N THR A 100 3.49 -24.31 4.55
CA THR A 100 2.79 -24.81 5.73
C THR A 100 1.47 -24.08 5.98
N ALA A 101 1.36 -22.85 5.48
CA ALA A 101 0.13 -22.08 5.50
C ALA A 101 -0.77 -22.56 4.35
N GLY A 102 -1.86 -23.26 4.68
CA GLY A 102 -2.98 -23.43 3.75
C GLY A 102 -3.58 -22.07 3.34
N VAL A 103 -4.77 -22.07 2.75
CA VAL A 103 -5.43 -20.80 2.37
C VAL A 103 -5.59 -19.91 3.62
N PRO A 104 -4.97 -18.71 3.67
CA PRO A 104 -4.96 -17.84 4.85
C PRO A 104 -6.30 -17.09 5.01
N SER A 105 -7.39 -17.85 5.14
CA SER A 105 -8.76 -17.35 5.22
C SER A 105 -9.58 -18.27 6.11
N THR A 106 -10.31 -17.70 7.08
CA THR A 106 -11.25 -18.47 7.93
C THR A 106 -12.42 -19.04 7.12
N LYS A 107 -12.65 -18.53 5.91
CA LYS A 107 -13.66 -19.03 4.98
C LYS A 107 -13.10 -20.09 4.02
N GLY A 108 -11.81 -20.40 4.10
CA GLY A 108 -11.14 -21.38 3.23
C GLY A 108 -10.94 -20.93 1.78
N VAL A 109 -11.25 -19.67 1.46
CA VAL A 109 -11.15 -19.09 0.11
C VAL A 109 -10.55 -17.69 0.15
N LEU A 110 -9.73 -17.38 -0.85
CA LEU A 110 -9.32 -16.03 -1.24
C LEU A 110 -10.03 -15.74 -2.57
N ALA A 111 -10.99 -14.82 -2.55
CA ALA A 111 -11.83 -14.53 -3.70
C ALA A 111 -11.26 -13.36 -4.49
#